data_AF-A0A455X9D4-F1
#
_entry.id   AF-A0A455X9D4-F1
#
_cell.length_a   1.000
_cell.length_b   1.000
_cell.length_c   1.000
_cell.angle_alpha   90.00
_cell.angle_beta   90.00
_cell.angle_gamma   90.00
#
_symmetry.space_group_name_H-M   'P 1'
#
loop_
_entity.id
_entity.type
_entity.pdbx_description
1 polymer ?
#
loop_
_entity_poly.entity_id
_entity_poly.type
_entity_poly.pdbx_seq_one_letter_code
_entity_poly.pdbx_strand_id
1 'polypeptide(L)'
;MHFYRYPEWSSSIRNHYWHLRYARGFDLVRIRKRYRYIAAEKKRLRNEGVNAEVLRLLCRHMVNPKNQKAEERFWNAYFKYVQLPLF
;
A
#
# COMPACT_ATOMS: atom_id res chain seq x y z
N MET A 1 8.49 19.09 -1.64
CA MET A 1 8.33 17.67 -2.01
C MET A 1 9.11 16.85 -0.99
N HIS A 2 8.46 16.24 -0.01
CA HIS A 2 9.16 15.43 0.97
C HIS A 2 9.49 14.08 0.35
N PHE A 3 10.77 13.74 0.26
CA PHE A 3 11.22 12.43 -0.22
C PHE A 3 11.16 11.43 0.93
N TYR A 4 9.95 10.95 1.24
CA TYR A 4 9.79 9.87 2.20
C TYR A 4 10.12 8.54 1.54
N ARG A 5 11.07 7.79 2.12
CA ARG A 5 11.31 6.40 1.73
C ARG A 5 10.16 5.55 2.26
N TYR A 6 9.47 4.85 1.35
CA TYR A 6 8.43 3.90 1.73
C TYR A 6 8.98 2.82 2.67
N PRO A 7 8.16 2.28 3.57
CA PRO A 7 8.58 1.19 4.46
C PRO A 7 9.00 -0.04 3.65
N GLU A 8 10.04 -0.75 4.07
CA GLU A 8 10.58 -1.90 3.33
C GLU A 8 9.55 -3.01 3.13
N TRP A 9 8.71 -3.26 4.15
CA TRP A 9 7.60 -4.22 4.08
C TRP A 9 6.58 -3.89 2.97
N SER A 10 6.51 -2.63 2.52
CA SER A 10 5.53 -2.19 1.52
C SER A 10 5.99 -2.38 0.07
N SER A 11 7.24 -2.78 -0.16
CA SER A 11 7.85 -2.91 -1.50
C SER A 11 7.01 -3.78 -2.45
N SER A 12 6.68 -5.00 -2.04
CA SER A 12 5.94 -5.99 -2.82
C SER A 12 4.50 -5.55 -3.14
N ILE A 13 3.73 -5.10 -2.15
CA ILE A 13 2.36 -4.60 -2.37
C ILE A 13 2.35 -3.38 -3.31
N ARG A 14 3.33 -2.48 -3.17
CA ARG A 14 3.46 -1.32 -4.06
C ARG A 14 3.74 -1.72 -5.51
N ASN A 15 4.56 -2.74 -5.72
CA ASN A 15 4.84 -3.27 -7.04
C ASN A 15 3.57 -3.82 -7.72
N HIS A 16 2.71 -4.52 -6.97
CA HIS A 16 1.42 -4.98 -7.50
C HIS A 16 0.53 -3.84 -7.97
N TYR A 17 0.44 -2.74 -7.21
CA TYR A 17 -0.30 -1.55 -7.61
C TYR A 17 0.33 -0.84 -8.81
N TRP A 18 1.66 -0.81 -8.91
CA TRP A 18 2.35 -0.29 -10.09
C TRP A 18 1.97 -1.09 -11.34
N HIS A 19 2.03 -2.42 -11.27
CA HIS A 19 1.60 -3.28 -12.37
C HIS A 19 0.12 -3.15 -12.73
N LEU A 20 -0.74 -2.85 -11.75
CA LEU A 20 -2.17 -2.60 -11.96
C LEU A 20 -2.39 -1.30 -12.73
N ARG A 21 -1.64 -0.23 -12.40
CA ARG A 21 -1.71 1.06 -13.12
C ARG A 21 -1.21 0.97 -14.56
N TYR A 22 -0.22 0.10 -14.81
CA TYR A 22 0.30 -0.14 -16.16
C TYR A 22 -0.50 -1.19 -16.95
N ALA A 23 -1.47 -1.87 -16.33
CA ALA A 23 -2.32 -2.80 -17.06
C ALA A 23 -3.28 -2.02 -17.98
N ARG A 24 -3.46 -2.50 -19.21
CA ARG A 24 -4.45 -1.93 -20.14
C ARG A 24 -5.84 -2.47 -19.78
N GLY A 25 -6.89 -1.70 -20.06
CA GLY A 25 -8.27 -2.05 -19.67
C GLY A 25 -8.79 -3.36 -20.27
N PHE A 26 -8.26 -3.80 -21.42
CA PHE A 26 -8.63 -5.06 -22.06
C PHE A 26 -7.94 -6.30 -21.45
N ASP A 27 -6.86 -6.12 -20.68
CA ASP A 27 -6.13 -7.22 -20.04
C ASP A 27 -6.74 -7.58 -18.67
N LEU A 28 -8.02 -7.96 -18.72
CA LEU A 28 -8.81 -8.30 -17.54
C LEU A 28 -8.21 -9.47 -16.75
N VAL A 29 -7.55 -10.41 -17.43
CA VAL A 29 -6.89 -11.56 -16.81
C VAL A 29 -5.73 -11.09 -15.92
N ARG A 30 -4.85 -10.23 -16.43
CA ARG A 30 -3.76 -9.64 -15.64
C ARG A 30 -4.30 -8.79 -14.50
N ILE A 31 -5.34 -7.98 -14.74
CA ILE A 31 -5.97 -7.15 -13.71
C ILE A 31 -6.49 -8.02 -12.56
N ARG A 32 -7.29 -9.05 -12.85
CA ARG A 32 -7.81 -10.00 -11.85
C ARG A 32 -6.69 -10.73 -11.11
N LYS A 33 -5.63 -11.14 -11.81
CA LYS A 33 -4.43 -11.75 -11.21
C LYS A 33 -3.76 -10.79 -10.21
N ARG A 34 -3.60 -9.51 -10.56
CA ARG A 34 -3.00 -8.50 -9.66
C ARG A 34 -3.87 -8.23 -8.44
N TYR A 35 -5.20 -8.15 -8.58
CA TYR A 35 -6.09 -8.02 -7.42
C TYR A 35 -5.99 -9.20 -6.45
N ARG A 36 -5.90 -10.44 -6.97
CA ARG A 36 -5.67 -11.64 -6.14
C ARG A 36 -4.35 -11.56 -5.36
N TYR A 37 -3.28 -11.11 -6.02
CA TYR A 37 -1.99 -10.92 -5.33
C TYR A 37 -2.02 -9.81 -4.29
N ILE A 38 -2.68 -8.67 -4.57
CA ILE A 38 -2.87 -7.61 -3.57
C ILE A 38 -3.64 -8.16 -2.36
N ALA A 39 -4.69 -8.96 -2.56
CA ALA A 39 -5.45 -9.55 -1.47
C ALA A 39 -4.61 -10.52 -0.62
N ALA A 40 -3.84 -11.39 -1.27
CA ALA A 40 -2.92 -12.31 -0.59
C ALA A 40 -1.85 -11.54 0.20
N GLU A 41 -1.27 -10.51 -0.40
CA GLU A 41 -0.24 -9.69 0.24
C GLU A 41 -0.78 -8.90 1.43
N LYS A 42 -2.00 -8.36 1.34
CA LYS A 42 -2.67 -7.73 2.48
C LYS A 42 -2.91 -8.72 3.63
N LYS A 43 -3.16 -9.99 3.31
CA LYS A 43 -3.29 -11.05 4.34
C LYS A 43 -1.93 -11.36 4.95
N ARG A 44 -0.89 -11.55 4.14
CA ARG A 44 0.50 -11.79 4.59
C ARG A 44 0.98 -10.68 5.54
N LEU A 45 0.88 -9.42 5.12
CA LEU A 45 1.32 -8.26 5.92
C LEU A 45 0.58 -8.16 7.26
N ARG A 46 -0.72 -8.45 7.30
CA ARG A 46 -1.49 -8.47 8.56
C ARG A 46 -1.01 -9.60 9.48
N ASN A 47 -0.72 -10.77 8.93
CA ASN A 47 -0.19 -11.89 9.72
C ASN A 47 1.22 -11.61 10.25
N GLU A 48 2.01 -10.80 9.55
CA GLU A 48 3.33 -10.33 9.98
C GLU A 48 3.28 -9.17 11.00
N GLY A 49 2.08 -8.77 11.44
CA GLY A 49 1.90 -7.74 12.46
C GLY A 49 1.88 -6.31 11.91
N VAL A 50 1.81 -6.10 10.59
CA VAL A 50 1.61 -4.76 10.04
C VAL A 50 0.26 -4.22 10.46
N ASN A 51 0.26 -3.00 11.03
CA ASN A 51 -0.95 -2.32 11.47
C ASN A 51 -2.01 -2.24 10.35
N ALA A 52 -3.23 -2.68 10.65
CA ALA A 52 -4.30 -2.78 9.68
C ALA A 52 -4.73 -1.42 9.09
N GLU A 53 -4.72 -0.36 9.89
CA GLU A 53 -5.11 0.98 9.43
C GLU A 53 -4.03 1.59 8.54
N VAL A 54 -2.75 1.47 8.93
CA VAL A 54 -1.61 1.88 8.10
C VAL A 54 -1.66 1.17 6.74
N LEU A 55 -1.89 -0.13 6.74
CA LEU A 55 -2.01 -0.92 5.51
C LEU A 55 -3.21 -0.48 4.66
N ARG A 56 -4.35 -0.17 5.27
CA ARG A 56 -5.55 0.32 4.58
C ARG A 56 -5.28 1.66 3.90
N LEU A 57 -4.65 2.59 4.61
CA LEU A 57 -4.31 3.92 4.11
C LEU A 57 -3.27 3.85 2.99
N LEU A 58 -2.26 2.98 3.12
CA LEU A 58 -1.31 2.70 2.04
C LEU A 58 -2.05 2.23 0.79
N CYS A 59 -2.91 1.23 0.91
CA CYS A 59 -3.67 0.71 -0.23
C CYS A 59 -4.50 1.82 -0.90
N ARG A 60 -5.14 2.68 -0.11
CA ARG A 60 -5.95 3.79 -0.62
C ARG A 60 -5.12 4.84 -1.36
N HIS A 61 -3.94 5.18 -0.84
CA HIS A 61 -2.97 6.01 -1.53
C HIS A 61 -2.49 5.37 -2.84
N MET A 62 -2.18 4.07 -2.83
CA MET A 62 -1.68 3.37 -4.01
C MET A 62 -2.68 3.26 -5.17
N VAL A 63 -3.99 3.30 -4.89
CA VAL A 63 -5.03 3.37 -5.93
C VAL A 63 -4.90 4.66 -6.74
N ASN A 64 -4.65 5.79 -6.09
CA ASN A 64 -4.48 7.09 -6.74
C ASN A 64 -3.34 7.89 -6.08
N PRO A 65 -2.08 7.68 -6.52
CA PRO A 65 -0.93 8.37 -5.94
C PRO A 65 -0.93 9.89 -6.10
N LYS A 66 -1.80 10.46 -6.96
CA LYS A 66 -1.95 11.91 -7.12
C LYS A 66 -2.83 12.53 -6.03
N ASN A 67 -3.49 11.71 -5.21
CA ASN A 67 -4.33 12.19 -4.13
C ASN A 67 -3.49 12.55 -2.90
N GLN A 68 -3.10 13.81 -2.81
CA GLN A 68 -2.28 14.36 -1.72
C GLN A 68 -2.90 14.08 -0.33
N LYS A 69 -4.22 14.20 -0.19
CA LYS A 69 -4.89 13.91 1.10
C LYS A 69 -4.77 12.44 1.50
N ALA A 70 -4.74 11.52 0.54
CA ALA A 70 -4.54 10.10 0.83
C ALA A 70 -3.08 9.81 1.21
N GLU A 71 -2.14 10.47 0.55
CA GLU A 71 -0.71 10.44 0.88
C GLU A 71 -0.44 10.94 2.30
N GLU A 72 -0.92 12.14 2.65
CA GLU A 72 -0.77 12.74 3.97
C GLU A 72 -1.34 11.84 5.08
N ARG A 73 -2.54 11.29 4.87
CA ARG A 73 -3.16 10.37 5.84
C ARG A 73 -2.32 9.12 6.05
N PHE A 74 -1.76 8.55 4.98
CA PHE A 74 -0.87 7.40 5.09
C PHE A 74 0.38 7.74 5.89
N TRP A 75 1.08 8.81 5.55
CA TRP A 75 2.31 9.20 6.24
C TRP A 75 2.06 9.57 7.71
N ASN A 76 1.02 10.33 8.01
CA ASN A 76 0.65 10.67 9.39
C ASN A 76 0.36 9.42 10.23
N ALA A 77 -0.40 8.46 9.67
CA ALA A 77 -0.68 7.20 10.36
C ALA A 77 0.58 6.33 10.54
N TYR A 78 1.45 6.28 9.53
CA TYR A 78 2.70 5.53 9.58
C TYR A 78 3.66 6.13 10.62
N PHE A 79 3.88 7.44 10.62
CA PHE A 79 4.75 8.09 11.60
C PHE A 79 4.22 7.97 13.01
N LYS A 80 2.90 8.12 13.21
CA LYS A 80 2.28 7.85 14.50
C LYS A 80 2.51 6.42 14.95
N TYR A 81 2.39 5.44 14.05
CA TYR A 81 2.65 4.04 14.37
C TYR A 81 4.12 3.76 14.72
N VAL A 82 5.07 4.32 13.96
CA VAL A 82 6.51 4.14 14.19
C VAL A 82 6.99 4.86 15.46
N GLN A 83 6.36 5.99 15.82
CA GLN A 83 6.69 6.74 17.03
C GLN A 83 6.03 6.20 18.31
N LEU A 84 5.06 5.29 18.21
CA LEU A 84 4.51 4.63 19.40
C LEU A 84 5.58 3.66 19.93
N PRO A 85 6.11 3.88 21.14
CA PRO A 85 7.03 2.92 21.75
C PRO A 85 6.29 1.59 21.89
N LEU A 86 6.92 0.52 21.42
CA LEU A 86 6.57 -0.83 21.83
C LEU A 86 6.73 -0.87 23.34
N PHE A 87 5.61 -0.87 24.07
CA PHE A 87 5.58 -1.08 25.50
C PHE A 87 6.29 -2.39 25.86
#